data_AF-A0A0H5PZC5-F1
#
_entry.id   AF-A0A0H5PZC5-F1
#
_cell.length_a   1.000
_cell.length_b   1.000
_cell.length_c   1.000
_cell.angle_alpha   90.00
_cell.angle_beta   90.00
_cell.angle_gamma   90.00
#
_symmetry.space_group_name_H-M   'P 1'
#
loop_
_entity.id
_entity.type
_entity.pdbx_description
1 polymer ?
#
loop_
_entity_poly.entity_id
_entity_poly.type
_entity_poly.pdbx_seq_one_letter_code
_entity_poly.pdbx_strand_id
1 'polypeptide(L)'
;MQTKEAIQLEGKYKLDNDYLKSDNLTLKVGTRHRAKRGQAKRFIGAVDSAKPEPEAFSYISSLYAVQGSKNSYELESGGVYYRLVVTGLNTVEIQEKQKEKALVFSSEMAVL
;
A
#
# COMPACT_ATOMS: atom_id res chain seq x y z
N MET A 1 18.86 -16.81 -4.19
CA MET A 1 17.75 -15.84 -4.22
C MET A 1 17.05 -15.95 -2.88
N GLN A 2 17.15 -14.95 -1.99
CA GLN A 2 16.39 -14.95 -0.75
C GLN A 2 14.92 -14.69 -1.11
N THR A 3 14.07 -15.70 -0.93
CA THR A 3 12.62 -15.54 -0.84
C THR A 3 12.35 -14.62 0.33
N LYS A 4 12.22 -13.32 0.04
CA LYS A 4 11.74 -12.34 1.01
C LYS A 4 10.35 -12.82 1.40
N GLU A 5 10.18 -13.34 2.61
CA GLU A 5 8.87 -13.80 3.09
C GLU A 5 7.82 -12.74 2.77
N ALA A 6 6.74 -13.16 2.14
CA ALA A 6 5.65 -12.27 1.80
C ALA A 6 5.00 -11.82 3.11
N ILE A 7 5.19 -10.55 3.47
CA ILE A 7 4.54 -9.95 4.64
C ILE A 7 3.03 -10.03 4.41
N GLN A 8 2.32 -10.73 5.30
CA GLN A 8 0.86 -10.85 5.23
C GLN A 8 0.23 -9.52 5.66
N LEU A 9 -0.26 -8.75 4.69
CA LEU A 9 -0.77 -7.40 4.91
C LEU A 9 -2.26 -7.36 5.28
N GLU A 10 -3.02 -8.39 4.97
CA GLU A 10 -4.47 -8.40 5.15
C GLU A 10 -4.88 -8.27 6.62
N GLY A 11 -5.98 -7.55 6.84
CA GLY A 11 -6.59 -7.45 8.16
C GLY A 11 -7.00 -6.03 8.52
N LYS A 12 -7.36 -5.86 9.79
CA LYS A 12 -7.80 -4.60 10.36
C LYS A 12 -6.70 -4.00 11.23
N TYR A 13 -6.42 -2.74 10.99
CA TYR A 13 -5.40 -1.97 11.68
C TYR A 13 -6.01 -0.75 12.33
N LYS A 14 -5.53 -0.42 13.53
CA LYS A 14 -5.79 0.87 14.16
C LYS A 14 -4.77 1.89 13.67
N LEU A 15 -5.28 3.00 13.17
CA LEU A 15 -4.49 4.17 12.80
C LEU A 15 -4.14 4.96 14.06
N ASP A 16 -2.84 5.09 14.31
CA ASP A 16 -2.25 5.90 15.36
C ASP A 16 -1.19 6.79 14.72
N ASN A 17 -1.57 8.04 14.43
CA ASN A 17 -0.77 8.97 13.63
C ASN A 17 -0.38 8.36 12.28
N ASP A 18 0.92 8.15 12.06
CA ASP A 18 1.50 7.58 10.85
C ASP A 18 1.68 6.05 10.95
N TYR A 19 1.14 5.40 11.99
CA TYR A 19 1.29 3.97 12.22
C TYR A 19 -0.05 3.23 12.11
N LEU A 20 -0.04 2.09 11.43
CA LEU A 20 -1.14 1.13 11.38
C LEU A 20 -0.75 -0.06 12.26
N LYS A 21 -1.47 -0.25 13.37
CA LYS A 21 -1.16 -1.27 14.37
C LYS A 21 -2.21 -2.39 14.35
N SER A 22 -1.75 -3.62 14.28
CA SER A 22 -2.51 -4.85 14.51
C SER A 22 -1.78 -5.68 15.57
N ASP A 23 -2.38 -6.78 16.02
CA ASP A 23 -1.77 -7.66 17.03
C ASP A 23 -0.46 -8.30 16.55
N ASN A 24 -0.32 -8.51 15.23
CA ASN A 24 0.80 -9.26 14.64
C ASN A 24 1.77 -8.40 13.85
N LEU A 25 1.36 -7.18 13.46
CA LEU A 25 2.11 -6.34 12.55
C LEU A 25 1.89 -4.86 12.84
N THR A 26 2.99 -4.11 12.85
CA THR A 26 2.97 -2.65 12.84
C THR A 26 3.51 -2.17 11.50
N LEU A 27 2.73 -1.34 10.82
CA LEU A 27 3.11 -0.70 9.57
C LEU A 27 3.26 0.80 9.80
N LYS A 28 4.21 1.43 9.12
CA LYS A 28 4.35 2.88 9.04
C LYS A 28 3.91 3.34 7.66
N VAL A 29 2.98 4.30 7.64
CA VAL A 29 2.58 5.03 6.45
C VAL A 29 3.25 6.40 6.46
N GLY A 30 3.57 6.94 5.29
CA GLY A 30 4.24 8.22 5.24
C GLY A 30 4.15 8.91 3.90
N THR A 31 4.69 10.13 3.84
CA THR A 31 4.81 10.90 2.61
C THR A 31 6.27 11.11 2.25
N ARG A 32 6.61 10.95 0.97
CA ARG A 32 7.92 11.30 0.43
C ARG A 32 8.00 12.80 0.27
N HIS A 33 9.00 13.42 0.91
CA HIS A 33 9.21 14.87 0.82
C HIS A 33 9.54 15.33 -0.61
N ARG A 34 10.28 14.51 -1.39
CA ARG A 34 10.61 14.75 -2.80
C ARG A 34 10.37 13.50 -3.64
N ALA A 35 9.12 13.21 -3.98
CA ALA A 35 8.81 12.14 -4.92
C ALA A 35 9.33 12.49 -6.32
N LYS A 36 10.08 11.58 -6.96
CA LYS A 36 10.48 11.76 -8.37
C LYS A 36 9.25 11.65 -9.28
N ARG A 37 9.33 12.23 -10.49
CA ARG A 37 8.28 12.12 -11.51
C ARG A 37 7.93 10.63 -11.75
N GLY A 38 6.65 10.29 -11.66
CA GLY A 38 6.16 8.91 -11.80
C GLY A 38 6.17 8.07 -10.51
N GLN A 39 6.71 8.57 -9.39
CA GLN A 39 6.64 7.88 -8.09
C GLN A 39 5.44 8.34 -7.26
N ALA A 40 4.83 7.42 -6.53
CA ALA A 40 3.79 7.76 -5.57
C ALA A 40 4.34 8.66 -4.46
N LYS A 41 3.54 9.65 -4.04
CA LYS A 41 3.88 10.53 -2.91
C LYS A 41 3.81 9.81 -1.57
N ARG A 42 3.00 8.76 -1.45
CA ARG A 42 2.81 7.99 -0.21
C ARG A 42 3.48 6.63 -0.28
N PHE A 43 3.87 6.12 0.87
CA PHE A 43 4.47 4.79 1.01
C PHE A 43 3.97 4.08 2.26
N ILE A 44 4.22 2.78 2.29
CA ILE A 44 4.01 1.92 3.45
C ILE A 44 5.24 1.04 3.68
N GLY A 45 5.56 0.77 4.94
CA GLY A 45 6.59 -0.19 5.31
C GLY A 45 6.29 -0.88 6.63
N ALA A 46 6.92 -2.03 6.87
CA ALA A 46 6.86 -2.73 8.14
C ALA A 46 7.79 -2.07 9.16
N VAL A 47 7.37 -2.12 10.42
CA VAL A 47 8.17 -1.70 11.57
C VAL A 47 8.52 -2.96 12.37
N ASP A 48 9.80 -3.22 12.48
CA ASP A 48 10.37 -4.26 13.33
C ASP A 48 10.68 -3.66 14.71
N SER A 49 9.79 -3.88 15.66
CA SER A 49 9.90 -3.35 17.03
C SER A 49 11.10 -3.93 17.80
N ALA A 50 11.75 -4.98 17.31
CA ALA A 50 12.96 -5.53 17.94
C ALA A 50 14.21 -4.72 17.60
N LYS A 51 14.12 -3.75 16.67
CA LYS A 51 15.24 -2.91 16.22
C LYS A 51 15.03 -1.45 16.62
N PRO A 52 16.12 -0.67 16.80
CA PRO A 52 16.02 0.78 16.99
C PRO A 52 15.57 1.49 15.70
N GLU A 53 14.84 2.61 15.81
CA GLU A 53 14.62 3.54 14.68
C GLU A 53 15.97 4.22 14.38
N PRO A 54 16.70 3.82 13.33
CA PRO A 54 16.16 3.84 11.96
C PRO A 54 16.05 2.47 11.27
N GLU A 55 16.63 1.42 11.85
CA GLU A 55 16.72 0.07 11.25
C GLU A 55 15.41 -0.72 11.37
N ALA A 56 14.51 -0.27 12.27
CA ALA A 56 13.19 -0.83 12.43
C ALA A 56 12.34 -0.75 11.14
N PHE A 57 12.58 0.25 10.27
CA PHE A 57 11.72 0.48 9.11
C PHE A 57 12.17 -0.28 7.86
N SER A 58 11.29 -1.15 7.36
CA SER A 58 11.47 -1.85 6.09
C SER A 58 10.40 -1.44 5.08
N TYR A 59 10.82 -0.79 3.99
CA TYR A 59 9.91 -0.41 2.91
C TYR A 59 9.24 -1.64 2.28
N ILE A 60 7.91 -1.54 2.10
CA ILE A 60 7.09 -2.56 1.44
C ILE A 60 6.70 -2.08 0.05
N SER A 61 5.94 -0.99 -0.03
CA SER A 61 5.37 -0.55 -1.30
C SER A 61 4.97 0.93 -1.33
N SER A 62 4.67 1.40 -2.52
CA SER A 62 4.09 2.73 -2.79
C SER A 62 2.57 2.68 -2.67
N LEU A 63 1.98 3.73 -2.11
CA LEU A 63 0.53 3.86 -1.94
C LEU A 63 -0.04 4.80 -3.01
N TYR A 64 -0.93 4.27 -3.85
CA TYR A 64 -1.62 5.01 -4.91
C TYR A 64 -3.03 5.37 -4.46
N ALA A 65 -3.40 6.65 -4.52
CA ALA A 65 -4.76 7.06 -4.16
C ALA A 65 -5.74 6.58 -5.24
N VAL A 66 -6.85 5.98 -4.82
CA VAL A 66 -7.90 5.52 -5.74
C VAL A 66 -8.70 6.74 -6.23
N GLN A 67 -8.74 6.95 -7.54
CA GLN A 67 -9.48 8.07 -8.13
C GLN A 67 -10.98 7.93 -7.82
N GLY A 68 -11.62 9.03 -7.41
CA GLY A 68 -13.05 9.04 -7.06
C GLY A 68 -13.39 8.47 -5.68
N SER A 69 -12.42 7.94 -4.92
CA SER A 69 -12.64 7.48 -3.55
C SER A 69 -11.82 8.30 -2.55
N LYS A 70 -12.51 8.99 -1.63
CA LYS A 70 -11.84 9.60 -0.47
C LYS A 70 -11.48 8.46 0.49
N ASN A 71 -10.22 8.43 0.91
CA ASN A 71 -9.68 7.48 1.92
C ASN A 71 -9.50 6.02 1.46
N SER A 72 -9.35 5.78 0.16
CA SER A 72 -8.88 4.49 -0.36
C SER A 72 -7.50 4.62 -1.01
N TYR A 73 -6.63 3.65 -0.75
CA TYR A 73 -5.33 3.51 -1.40
C TYR A 73 -5.15 2.09 -1.95
N GLU A 74 -4.30 1.96 -2.94
CA GLU A 74 -3.89 0.69 -3.50
C GLU A 74 -2.37 0.54 -3.43
N LEU A 75 -1.90 -0.69 -3.25
CA LEU A 75 -0.50 -1.05 -3.29
C LEU A 75 -0.33 -2.43 -3.92
N GLU A 76 0.89 -2.71 -4.37
CA GLU A 76 1.32 -4.03 -4.81
C GLU A 76 2.47 -4.52 -3.92
N SER A 77 2.37 -5.74 -3.40
CA SER A 77 3.41 -6.38 -2.58
C SER A 77 3.51 -7.84 -2.96
N GLY A 78 4.72 -8.31 -3.30
CA GLY A 78 4.94 -9.71 -3.65
C GLY A 78 4.13 -10.21 -4.86
N GLY A 79 3.72 -9.32 -5.77
CA GLY A 79 2.87 -9.64 -6.92
C GLY A 79 1.36 -9.70 -6.61
N VAL A 80 0.97 -9.45 -5.35
CA VAL A 80 -0.42 -9.36 -4.91
C VAL A 80 -0.83 -7.90 -4.78
N TYR A 81 -2.03 -7.58 -5.23
CA TYR A 81 -2.60 -6.24 -5.14
C TYR A 81 -3.48 -6.14 -3.91
N TYR A 82 -3.34 -5.05 -3.17
CA TYR A 82 -4.10 -4.80 -1.96
C TYR A 82 -4.80 -3.45 -2.04
N ARG A 83 -5.98 -3.38 -1.45
CA ARG A 83 -6.72 -2.15 -1.21
C ARG A 83 -6.74 -1.84 0.27
N LEU A 84 -6.39 -0.60 0.60
CA LEU A 84 -6.46 -0.05 1.94
C LEU A 84 -7.65 0.90 1.99
N VAL A 85 -8.58 0.66 2.91
CA VAL A 85 -9.80 1.47 3.07
C VAL A 85 -9.89 1.94 4.52
N VAL A 86 -10.08 3.24 4.72
CA VAL A 86 -10.42 3.79 6.04
C VAL A 86 -11.91 3.55 6.29
N THR A 87 -12.25 2.59 7.17
CA THR A 87 -13.62 2.09 7.36
C THR A 87 -14.34 2.65 8.60
N GLY A 88 -13.66 3.43 9.45
CA GLY A 88 -14.26 4.02 10.65
C GLY A 88 -13.36 5.08 11.30
N LEU A 89 -13.65 5.44 12.55
CA LEU A 89 -12.81 6.34 13.36
C LEU A 89 -11.46 5.64 13.59
N ASN A 90 -10.44 6.07 12.83
CA ASN A 90 -9.07 5.57 12.90
C ASN A 90 -8.91 4.06 12.66
N THR A 91 -9.76 3.44 11.84
CA THR A 91 -9.59 2.04 11.43
C THR A 91 -9.30 1.95 9.95
N VAL A 92 -8.27 1.18 9.60
CA VAL A 92 -7.89 0.88 8.21
C VAL A 92 -7.99 -0.61 8.00
N GLU A 93 -8.72 -1.00 6.97
CA GLU A 93 -8.82 -2.38 6.54
C GLU A 93 -8.00 -2.56 5.27
N ILE A 94 -7.15 -3.59 5.26
CA ILE A 94 -6.35 -3.98 4.12
C ILE A 94 -6.89 -5.31 3.61
N GLN A 95 -7.29 -5.34 2.35
CA GLN A 95 -7.86 -6.51 1.70
C GLN A 95 -7.12 -6.78 0.38
N GLU A 96 -6.91 -8.05 0.05
CA GLU A 96 -6.50 -8.43 -1.29
C GLU A 96 -7.54 -7.96 -2.31
N LYS A 97 -7.06 -7.43 -3.43
CA LYS A 97 -7.88 -6.99 -4.55
C LYS A 97 -7.45 -7.75 -5.80
N GLN A 98 -8.40 -8.23 -6.57
CA GLN A 98 -8.09 -8.67 -7.94
C GLN A 98 -7.71 -7.46 -8.80
N LYS A 99 -6.59 -7.57 -9.51
CA LYS A 99 -6.18 -6.54 -10.47
C LYS A 99 -7.25 -6.43 -11.56
N GLU A 100 -7.98 -5.33 -11.57
CA GLU A 100 -8.85 -5.00 -12.70
C GLU A 100 -7.98 -4.94 -13.95
N LYS A 101 -8.37 -5.67 -15.00
CA LYS A 101 -7.70 -5.58 -16.30
C LYS A 101 -7.78 -4.11 -16.72
N ALA A 102 -6.62 -3.48 -16.91
CA ALA A 102 -6.59 -2.17 -17.55
C ALA A 102 -7.39 -2.27 -18.85
N LEU A 103 -8.33 -1.36 -19.06
CA LEU A 103 -8.99 -1.20 -20.35
C LEU A 103 -7.88 -0.89 -21.36
N VAL A 104 -7.42 -1.93 -22.05
CA VAL A 104 -6.54 -1.77 -23.18
C VAL A 104 -7.41 -1.11 -24.24
N PHE A 105 -7.23 0.19 -24.47
CA PHE A 105 -7.75 0.81 -25.66
C PHE A 105 -7.05 0.13 -26.84
N SER A 106 -7.70 -0.86 -27.44
CA SER A 106 -7.32 -1.30 -28.78
C SER A 106 -7.66 -0.16 -29.72
N SER A 107 -6.66 0.63 -30.05
CA SER A 107 -6.68 1.47 -31.25
C SER A 107 -6.68 0.54 -32.47
N GLU A 108 -7.79 -0.16 -32.70
CA GLU A 108 -8.10 -0.58 -34.06
C GLU A 108 -8.46 0.71 -34.80
N MET A 109 -7.49 1.15 -35.59
CA MET A 109 -7.65 2.18 -36.60
C MET A 109 -8.91 1.84 -37.41
N ALA A 110 -9.97 2.63 -37.22
CA ALA A 110 -11.01 2.76 -38.22
C ALA A 110 -10.38 3.48 -39.42
N VAL A 111 -9.85 2.68 -40.35
CA VAL A 111 -9.53 3.10 -41.71
C VAL A 111 -10.52 2.38 -42.61
N LEU A 112 -11.61 3.10 -42.93
CA LEU A 112 -12.16 3.40 -44.26
C LEU A 112 -13.60 3.87 -44.15
#